data_AF-A0A6N6TF97-F1
#
_entry.id   AF-A0A6N6TF97-F1
#
_cell.length_a   1.000
_cell.length_b   1.000
_cell.length_c   1.000
_cell.angle_alpha   90.00
_cell.angle_beta   90.00
_cell.angle_gamma   90.00
#
_symmetry.space_group_name_H-M   'P 1'
#
loop_
_entity.id
_entity.type
_entity.pdbx_description
1 polymer ?
#
loop_
_entity_poly.entity_id
_entity_poly.type
_entity_poly.pdbx_seq_one_letter_code
_entity_poly.pdbx_strand_id
1 'polypeptide(L)'
;MTPSQYAARYLPVMVRGTVPIDISRYHLGKETAAKDQLLGALAGHLATNQKKDPGYRLTMNVQGTPLSIGSWKEVGIHLYNPFIGKGSPEECDFVLQLATLIGGIRPERLQAWADANLGLDCNGFVGNYLFHDVLAIDWLTVAPAHLPGPSSLISTIFKFYSGIDDRYALDDLSQVTQSDSYLIARVDANGNVMPGGPGNVPGHIAITEPGQIMQQSFVSNSMGGIDATFAKLDMYNHLALRTVESVGPRNTDPGIVMNWMVFQEQDKTKKRVFKVRRDKILMQDRVKITPI
;
A
#
# COMPACT_ATOMS: atom_id res chain seq x y z
N MET A 1 -2.91 12.78 -7.49
CA MET A 1 -3.07 11.48 -8.19
C MET A 1 -4.19 10.73 -7.50
N THR A 2 -5.00 9.92 -8.18
CA THR A 2 -5.98 9.05 -7.48
C THR A 2 -5.29 7.79 -6.92
N PRO A 3 -5.88 7.08 -5.94
CA PRO A 3 -5.32 5.84 -5.42
C PRO A 3 -5.06 4.77 -6.49
N SER A 4 -5.96 4.63 -7.48
CA SER A 4 -5.78 3.68 -8.59
C SER A 4 -4.64 4.06 -9.53
N GLN A 5 -4.49 5.36 -9.81
CA GLN A 5 -3.34 5.87 -10.57
C GLN A 5 -2.03 5.64 -9.83
N TYR A 6 -2.02 5.80 -8.50
CA TYR A 6 -0.85 5.51 -7.68
C TYR A 6 -0.50 4.03 -7.65
N ALA A 7 -1.51 3.17 -7.46
CA ALA A 7 -1.37 1.72 -7.55
C ALA A 7 -0.77 1.27 -8.89
N ALA A 8 -1.15 1.91 -10.00
CA ALA A 8 -0.58 1.59 -11.32
C ALA A 8 0.94 1.82 -11.41
N ARG A 9 1.54 2.63 -10.51
CA ARG A 9 2.99 2.83 -10.47
C ARG A 9 3.76 1.60 -9.96
N TYR A 10 3.07 0.67 -9.29
CA TYR A 10 3.60 -0.64 -8.93
C TYR A 10 3.45 -1.69 -10.06
N LEU A 11 2.76 -1.33 -11.16
CA LEU A 11 2.29 -2.22 -12.21
C LEU A 11 2.49 -1.64 -13.62
N PRO A 12 3.58 -1.96 -14.35
CA PRO A 12 4.86 -2.53 -13.93
C PRO A 12 5.98 -1.48 -13.79
N VAL A 13 7.01 -1.80 -13.00
CA VAL A 13 8.23 -0.98 -12.89
C VAL A 13 9.20 -1.30 -14.03
N MET A 14 9.69 -0.25 -14.69
CA MET A 14 10.56 -0.36 -15.86
C MET A 14 12.04 -0.24 -15.46
N VAL A 15 12.72 -1.39 -15.38
CA VAL A 15 14.18 -1.43 -15.18
C VAL A 15 14.88 -1.54 -16.53
N ARG A 16 15.87 -0.69 -16.78
CA ARG A 16 16.57 -0.62 -18.08
C ARG A 16 17.11 -2.00 -18.50
N GLY A 17 16.73 -2.45 -19.69
CA GLY A 17 17.20 -3.72 -20.25
C GLY A 17 16.46 -4.96 -19.69
N THR A 18 15.32 -4.77 -19.04
CA THR A 18 14.49 -5.85 -18.48
C THR A 18 13.07 -5.82 -19.07
N VAL A 19 12.33 -6.91 -18.86
CA VAL A 19 10.87 -6.89 -19.03
C VAL A 19 10.24 -6.10 -17.87
N PRO A 20 9.04 -5.55 -18.05
CA PRO A 20 8.37 -4.85 -16.96
C PRO A 20 8.20 -5.75 -15.73
N ILE A 21 8.55 -5.23 -14.55
CA ILE A 21 8.54 -5.98 -13.28
C ILE A 21 7.31 -5.62 -12.45
N ASP A 22 6.53 -6.62 -12.06
CA ASP A 22 5.41 -6.49 -11.14
C ASP A 22 5.90 -6.55 -9.69
N ILE A 23 5.61 -5.51 -8.92
CA ILE A 23 5.93 -5.40 -7.48
C ILE A 23 4.66 -5.23 -6.62
N SER A 24 3.48 -5.47 -7.21
CA SER A 24 2.19 -5.32 -6.52
C SER A 24 1.94 -6.40 -5.49
N ARG A 25 2.76 -7.46 -5.44
CA ARG A 25 2.57 -8.61 -4.54
C ARG A 25 2.58 -8.22 -3.08
N TYR A 26 1.76 -8.91 -2.30
CA TYR A 26 1.74 -8.71 -0.86
C TYR A 26 2.97 -9.31 -0.20
N HIS A 27 3.64 -8.53 0.64
CA HIS A 27 4.79 -8.99 1.42
C HIS A 27 4.72 -8.46 2.85
N LEU A 28 4.64 -9.37 3.83
CA LEU A 28 4.62 -9.01 5.25
C LEU A 28 5.98 -9.27 5.90
N GLY A 29 6.81 -8.23 5.91
CA GLY A 29 7.74 -7.89 7.00
C GLY A 29 8.69 -8.96 7.54
N LYS A 30 9.17 -9.92 6.75
CA LYS A 30 10.36 -10.69 7.14
C LYS A 30 11.51 -10.29 6.23
N GLU A 31 12.46 -9.57 6.81
CA GLU A 31 13.70 -9.23 6.13
C GLU A 31 14.30 -10.46 5.47
N THR A 32 14.62 -10.34 4.18
CA THR A 32 15.36 -11.38 3.46
C THR A 32 16.85 -11.06 3.49
N ALA A 33 17.68 -12.10 3.38
CA ALA A 33 19.13 -11.91 3.25
C ALA A 33 19.52 -11.08 2.02
N ALA A 34 18.62 -10.92 1.04
CA ALA A 34 18.87 -10.12 -0.16
C ALA A 34 19.08 -8.63 0.16
N LYS A 35 18.43 -8.12 1.21
CA LYS A 35 18.63 -6.75 1.70
C LYS A 35 20.09 -6.52 2.12
N ASP A 36 20.62 -7.38 2.97
CA ASP A 36 22.02 -7.27 3.45
C ASP A 36 23.02 -7.47 2.33
N GLN A 37 22.74 -8.40 1.41
CA GLN A 37 23.56 -8.63 0.21
C GLN A 37 23.65 -7.39 -0.66
N LEU A 38 22.52 -6.72 -0.95
CA LEU A 38 22.51 -5.51 -1.77
C LEU A 38 23.15 -4.33 -1.07
N LEU A 39 22.92 -4.17 0.24
CA LEU A 39 23.59 -3.12 1.01
C LEU A 39 25.11 -3.31 1.00
N GLY A 40 25.57 -4.54 1.20
CA GLY A 40 26.99 -4.89 1.13
C GLY A 40 27.58 -4.66 -0.27
N ALA A 41 26.85 -5.06 -1.32
CA ALA A 41 27.25 -4.82 -2.71
C ALA A 41 27.35 -3.32 -3.02
N LEU A 42 26.40 -2.51 -2.56
CA LEU A 42 26.40 -1.06 -2.76
C LEU A 42 27.59 -0.40 -2.04
N ALA A 43 27.81 -0.75 -0.77
CA ALA A 43 28.94 -0.25 0.00
C ALA A 43 30.28 -0.63 -0.65
N GLY A 44 30.42 -1.88 -1.09
CA GLY A 44 31.62 -2.37 -1.78
C GLY A 44 31.87 -1.69 -3.13
N HIS A 45 30.80 -1.48 -3.92
CA HIS A 45 30.86 -0.78 -5.21
C HIS A 45 31.29 0.67 -5.04
N LEU A 46 30.65 1.41 -4.12
CA LEU A 46 31.02 2.80 -3.81
C LEU A 46 32.47 2.90 -3.34
N ALA A 47 32.88 2.07 -2.36
CA ALA A 47 34.24 2.09 -1.82
C ALA A 47 35.30 1.77 -2.90
N THR A 48 35.02 0.83 -3.80
CA THR A 48 35.95 0.44 -4.87
C THR A 48 36.15 1.56 -5.88
N ASN A 49 35.07 2.25 -6.27
CA ASN A 49 35.17 3.34 -7.24
C ASN A 49 35.72 4.62 -6.59
N GLN A 50 35.40 4.88 -5.32
CA GLN A 50 35.93 6.03 -4.57
C GLN A 50 37.44 5.97 -4.32
N LYS A 51 38.04 4.77 -4.30
CA LYS A 51 39.50 4.61 -4.30
C LYS A 51 40.16 5.14 -5.58
N LYS A 52 39.44 5.14 -6.71
CA LYS A 52 39.94 5.59 -8.02
C LYS A 52 39.58 7.05 -8.27
N ASP A 53 38.39 7.46 -7.85
CA ASP A 53 37.86 8.81 -7.96
C ASP A 53 37.14 9.17 -6.64
N PRO A 54 37.76 9.96 -5.74
CA PRO A 54 37.15 10.36 -4.47
C PRO A 54 35.79 11.08 -4.62
N GLY A 55 35.50 11.64 -5.79
CA GLY A 55 34.22 12.28 -6.12
C GLY A 55 33.17 11.33 -6.70
N TYR A 56 33.48 10.03 -6.84
CA TYR A 56 32.58 9.06 -7.46
C TYR A 56 31.22 8.99 -6.76
N ARG A 57 30.16 9.08 -7.57
CA ARG A 57 28.77 8.87 -7.17
C ARG A 57 28.12 7.87 -8.13
N LEU A 58 27.33 6.94 -7.59
CA LEU A 58 26.50 6.06 -8.40
C LEU A 58 25.28 6.85 -8.88
N THR A 59 25.11 6.99 -10.19
CA THR A 59 23.95 7.67 -10.79
C THR A 59 23.01 6.65 -11.41
N MET A 60 21.72 6.77 -11.11
CA MET A 60 20.64 5.94 -11.64
C MET A 60 19.46 6.81 -12.03
N ASN A 61 18.50 6.24 -12.75
CA ASN A 61 17.30 6.96 -13.17
C ASN A 61 16.07 6.31 -12.55
N VAL A 62 15.57 6.85 -11.44
CA VAL A 62 14.45 6.29 -10.69
C VAL A 62 13.17 6.98 -11.16
N GLN A 63 12.27 6.23 -11.81
CA GLN A 63 11.00 6.74 -12.35
C GLN A 63 11.18 8.01 -13.22
N GLY A 64 12.27 8.09 -13.98
CA GLY A 64 12.59 9.23 -14.83
C GLY A 64 13.33 10.39 -14.15
N THR A 65 13.62 10.27 -12.85
CA THR A 65 14.41 11.25 -12.09
C THR A 65 15.82 10.73 -11.80
N PRO A 66 16.86 11.49 -12.17
CA PRO A 66 18.24 11.14 -11.82
C PRO A 66 18.46 11.13 -10.30
N LEU A 67 18.93 10.01 -9.78
CA LEU A 67 19.38 9.85 -8.39
C LEU A 67 20.89 9.67 -8.39
N SER A 68 21.60 10.42 -7.54
CA SER A 68 23.06 10.33 -7.39
C SER A 68 23.43 10.03 -5.95
N ILE A 69 24.17 8.94 -5.72
CA ILE A 69 24.46 8.39 -4.38
C ILE A 69 25.97 8.39 -4.15
N GLY A 70 26.41 9.08 -3.10
CA GLY A 70 27.81 9.09 -2.66
C GLY A 70 28.10 8.13 -1.51
N SER A 71 27.06 7.71 -0.79
CA SER A 71 27.18 6.85 0.38
C SER A 71 25.92 6.01 0.55
N TRP A 72 26.06 4.76 0.99
CA TRP A 72 24.91 3.90 1.31
C TRP A 72 24.02 4.53 2.40
N LYS A 73 24.58 5.38 3.28
CA LYS A 73 23.83 6.06 4.34
C LYS A 73 22.79 7.04 3.79
N GLU A 74 23.00 7.57 2.59
CA GLU A 74 22.07 8.48 1.92
C GLU A 74 20.75 7.78 1.55
N VAL A 75 20.77 6.44 1.43
CA VAL A 75 19.65 5.65 0.89
C VAL A 75 19.30 4.44 1.74
N GLY A 76 19.87 4.30 2.94
CA GLY A 76 19.77 3.07 3.72
C GLY A 76 18.33 2.65 4.03
N ILE A 77 17.49 3.59 4.44
CA ILE A 77 16.06 3.33 4.71
C ILE A 77 15.26 3.07 3.43
N HIS A 78 15.59 3.76 2.34
CA HIS A 78 14.96 3.60 1.03
C HIS A 78 15.30 2.26 0.36
N LEU A 79 16.49 1.73 0.64
CA LEU A 79 16.86 0.36 0.28
C LEU A 79 16.08 -0.65 1.12
N TYR A 80 15.85 -0.34 2.40
CA TYR A 80 15.25 -1.27 3.36
C TYR A 80 13.75 -1.47 3.15
N ASN A 81 13.00 -0.38 2.99
CA ASN A 81 11.53 -0.38 2.98
C ASN A 81 10.91 -1.41 2.02
N PRO A 82 11.37 -1.58 0.76
CA PRO A 82 10.83 -2.58 -0.16
C PRO A 82 10.88 -4.02 0.37
N PHE A 83 11.90 -4.38 1.17
CA PHE A 83 12.06 -5.74 1.71
C PHE A 83 11.15 -6.06 2.89
N ILE A 84 10.46 -5.06 3.44
CA ILE A 84 9.55 -5.25 4.57
C ILE A 84 8.11 -4.85 4.25
N GLY A 85 7.78 -4.70 2.97
CA GLY A 85 6.43 -4.34 2.54
C GLY A 85 6.12 -2.85 2.63
N LYS A 86 7.14 -1.99 2.75
CA LYS A 86 7.02 -0.55 2.98
C LYS A 86 7.51 0.32 1.83
N GLY A 87 7.99 -0.32 0.77
CA GLY A 87 8.58 0.35 -0.39
C GLY A 87 7.58 1.20 -1.16
N SER A 88 7.92 2.45 -1.47
CA SER A 88 7.23 3.23 -2.49
C SER A 88 7.54 2.69 -3.90
N PRO A 89 6.82 3.09 -4.97
CA PRO A 89 7.17 2.73 -6.35
C PRO A 89 8.61 3.11 -6.72
N GLU A 90 9.08 4.27 -6.26
CA GLU A 90 10.43 4.77 -6.47
C GLU A 90 11.47 3.95 -5.74
N GLU A 91 11.22 3.62 -4.46
CA GLU A 91 12.12 2.77 -3.67
C GLU A 91 12.24 1.37 -4.28
N CYS A 92 11.15 0.82 -4.81
CA CYS A 92 11.18 -0.48 -5.47
C CYS A 92 11.95 -0.43 -6.80
N ASP A 93 11.74 0.59 -7.64
CA ASP A 93 12.53 0.82 -8.86
C ASP A 93 14.02 0.95 -8.55
N PHE A 94 14.34 1.77 -7.55
CA PHE A 94 15.69 1.93 -7.03
C PHE A 94 16.33 0.59 -6.63
N VAL A 95 15.64 -0.23 -5.84
CA VAL A 95 16.14 -1.55 -5.40
C VAL A 95 16.31 -2.52 -6.56
N LEU A 96 15.38 -2.54 -7.53
CA LEU A 96 15.49 -3.41 -8.70
C LEU A 96 16.65 -3.00 -9.63
N GLN A 97 16.92 -1.71 -9.78
CA GLN A 97 18.10 -1.21 -10.49
C GLN A 97 19.38 -1.63 -9.77
N LEU A 98 19.45 -1.53 -8.44
CA LEU A 98 20.62 -2.02 -7.70
C LEU A 98 20.79 -3.54 -7.85
N ALA A 99 19.71 -4.31 -7.80
CA ALA A 99 19.74 -5.76 -7.97
C ALA A 99 20.39 -6.17 -9.30
N THR A 100 20.09 -5.45 -10.38
CA THR A 100 20.68 -5.71 -11.70
C THR A 100 22.10 -5.15 -11.85
N LEU A 101 22.34 -3.92 -11.43
CA LEU A 101 23.61 -3.21 -11.65
C LEU A 101 24.76 -3.76 -10.81
N ILE A 102 24.48 -4.07 -9.54
CA ILE A 102 25.52 -4.44 -8.56
C ILE A 102 25.19 -5.73 -7.80
N GLY A 103 23.92 -6.13 -7.74
CA GLY A 103 23.50 -7.39 -7.11
C GLY A 103 23.75 -8.63 -7.97
N GLY A 104 24.12 -8.46 -9.24
CA GLY A 104 24.37 -9.57 -10.17
C GLY A 104 23.12 -10.35 -10.56
N ILE A 105 21.92 -9.81 -10.29
CA ILE A 105 20.67 -10.43 -10.71
C ILE A 105 20.49 -10.21 -12.21
N ARG A 106 20.41 -11.31 -12.96
CA ARG A 106 20.22 -11.24 -14.41
C ARG A 106 18.81 -10.73 -14.75
N PRO A 107 18.63 -9.94 -15.83
CA PRO A 107 17.33 -9.41 -16.26
C PRO A 107 16.21 -10.46 -16.29
N GLU A 108 16.49 -11.66 -16.83
CA GLU A 108 15.52 -12.74 -16.96
C GLU A 108 15.11 -13.40 -15.62
N ARG A 109 15.86 -13.13 -14.54
CA ARG A 109 15.58 -13.62 -13.18
C ARG A 109 15.01 -12.55 -12.26
N LEU A 110 14.90 -11.30 -12.73
CA LEU A 110 14.58 -10.16 -11.88
C LEU A 110 13.16 -10.26 -11.30
N GLN A 111 12.16 -10.69 -12.09
CA GLN A 111 10.80 -10.88 -11.57
C GLN A 111 10.75 -11.93 -10.46
N ALA A 112 11.37 -13.10 -10.67
CA ALA A 112 11.40 -14.16 -9.66
C ALA A 112 12.14 -13.72 -8.39
N TRP A 113 13.19 -12.90 -8.54
CA TRP A 113 13.88 -12.30 -7.41
C TRP A 113 12.99 -11.27 -6.69
N ALA A 114 12.28 -10.41 -7.41
CA ALA A 114 11.35 -9.43 -6.86
C ALA A 114 10.22 -10.13 -6.09
N ASP A 115 9.58 -11.14 -6.69
CA ASP A 115 8.54 -11.97 -6.09
C ASP A 115 8.94 -12.59 -4.74
N ALA A 116 10.23 -12.93 -4.60
CA ALA A 116 10.76 -13.59 -3.40
C ALA A 116 11.20 -12.62 -2.31
N ASN A 117 11.50 -11.36 -2.66
CA ASN A 117 12.21 -10.43 -1.77
C ASN A 117 11.49 -9.11 -1.54
N LEU A 118 10.63 -8.70 -2.47
CA LEU A 118 9.95 -7.41 -2.44
C LEU A 118 8.44 -7.62 -2.34
N GLY A 119 7.78 -6.57 -1.90
CA GLY A 119 6.35 -6.42 -2.05
C GLY A 119 5.84 -5.30 -1.18
N LEU A 120 4.54 -5.35 -0.90
CA LEU A 120 3.84 -4.26 -0.25
C LEU A 120 2.81 -4.80 0.73
N ASP A 121 2.79 -4.31 1.96
CA ASP A 121 1.68 -4.60 2.88
C ASP A 121 0.61 -3.50 2.83
N CYS A 122 -0.49 -3.72 3.55
CA CYS A 122 -1.65 -2.82 3.50
C CYS A 122 -1.31 -1.38 3.91
N ASN A 123 -0.58 -1.18 5.01
CA ASN A 123 -0.21 0.15 5.49
C ASN A 123 1.04 0.73 4.80
N GLY A 124 1.88 -0.11 4.19
CA GLY A 124 2.93 0.31 3.29
C GLY A 124 2.34 0.97 2.05
N PHE A 125 1.36 0.32 1.40
CA PHE A 125 0.64 0.93 0.26
C PHE A 125 -0.05 2.23 0.66
N VAL A 126 -0.94 2.16 1.65
CA VAL A 126 -1.76 3.30 2.06
C VAL A 126 -0.91 4.43 2.62
N GLY A 127 0.07 4.10 3.46
CA GLY A 127 0.97 5.10 4.06
C GLY A 127 1.86 5.77 3.00
N ASN A 128 2.36 5.04 2.00
CA ASN A 128 3.11 5.65 0.91
C ASN A 128 2.25 6.60 0.05
N TYR A 129 1.02 6.20 -0.30
CA TYR A 129 0.10 7.09 -1.04
C TYR A 129 -0.21 8.38 -0.26
N LEU A 130 -0.56 8.23 1.02
CA LEU A 130 -0.90 9.37 1.88
C LEU A 130 0.32 10.29 2.07
N PHE A 131 1.50 9.74 2.26
CA PHE A 131 2.71 10.52 2.51
C PHE A 131 3.25 11.19 1.24
N HIS A 132 3.33 10.49 0.12
CA HIS A 132 3.94 11.01 -1.10
C HIS A 132 2.96 11.77 -2.00
N ASP A 133 1.73 11.29 -2.17
CA ASP A 133 0.78 11.89 -3.12
C ASP A 133 -0.20 12.85 -2.44
N VAL A 134 -0.66 12.56 -1.22
CA VAL A 134 -1.59 13.46 -0.51
C VAL A 134 -0.84 14.59 0.19
N LEU A 135 0.25 14.29 0.91
CA LEU A 135 1.07 15.32 1.56
C LEU A 135 2.14 15.94 0.63
N ALA A 136 2.28 15.44 -0.60
CA ALA A 136 3.26 15.91 -1.59
C ALA A 136 4.71 15.89 -1.07
N ILE A 137 5.06 14.89 -0.25
CA ILE A 137 6.41 14.74 0.31
C ILE A 137 7.27 13.89 -0.62
N ASP A 138 8.48 14.36 -0.90
CA ASP A 138 9.44 13.67 -1.75
C ASP A 138 9.75 12.24 -1.24
N TRP A 139 9.95 11.30 -2.17
CA TRP A 139 10.15 9.89 -1.83
C TRP A 139 11.45 9.59 -1.08
N LEU A 140 12.46 10.46 -1.18
CA LEU A 140 13.70 10.38 -0.39
C LEU A 140 13.55 11.01 1.01
N THR A 141 12.39 11.58 1.32
CA THR A 141 12.16 12.16 2.65
C THR A 141 11.69 11.08 3.60
N VAL A 142 12.43 10.89 4.68
CA VAL A 142 12.01 10.03 5.80
C VAL A 142 10.90 10.72 6.57
N ALA A 143 9.81 10.00 6.83
CA ALA A 143 8.71 10.51 7.63
C ALA A 143 9.22 11.01 9.00
N PRO A 144 9.01 12.30 9.34
CA PRO A 144 9.37 12.82 10.65
C PRO A 144 8.47 12.18 11.72
N ALA A 145 8.93 12.12 12.97
CA ALA A 145 8.23 11.40 14.04
C ALA A 145 6.77 11.85 14.30
N HIS A 146 6.38 13.06 13.88
CA HIS A 146 5.05 13.61 14.06
C HIS A 146 4.10 13.35 12.88
N LEU A 147 4.59 12.85 11.75
CA LEU A 147 3.77 12.51 10.58
C LEU A 147 3.72 10.99 10.40
N PRO A 148 2.54 10.42 10.12
CA PRO A 148 2.45 9.02 9.76
C PRO A 148 3.13 8.79 8.41
N GLY A 149 3.97 7.76 8.33
CA GLY A 149 4.59 7.28 7.10
C GLY A 149 4.19 5.83 6.78
N PRO A 150 4.78 5.21 5.74
CA PRO A 150 4.49 3.83 5.36
C PRO A 150 4.72 2.81 6.49
N SER A 151 5.71 3.07 7.35
CA SER A 151 6.06 2.21 8.48
C SER A 151 5.21 2.46 9.75
N SER A 152 4.30 3.44 9.74
CA SER A 152 3.41 3.71 10.87
C SER A 152 2.35 2.63 11.03
N LEU A 153 1.90 2.40 12.27
CA LEU A 153 0.77 1.52 12.56
C LEU A 153 -0.52 2.06 11.91
N ILE A 154 -1.44 1.16 11.56
CA ILE A 154 -2.75 1.51 10.98
C ILE A 154 -3.51 2.47 11.89
N SER A 155 -3.48 2.23 13.20
CA SER A 155 -4.12 3.10 14.20
C SER A 155 -3.50 4.50 14.22
N THR A 156 -2.19 4.63 14.03
CA THR A 156 -1.50 5.91 13.93
C THR A 156 -1.90 6.67 12.67
N ILE A 157 -1.89 5.99 11.52
CA ILE A 157 -2.32 6.58 10.23
C ILE A 157 -3.77 7.04 10.36
N PHE A 158 -4.68 6.16 10.81
CA PHE A 158 -6.10 6.49 10.93
C PHE A 158 -6.34 7.67 11.88
N LYS A 159 -5.72 7.66 13.07
CA LYS A 159 -5.86 8.74 14.05
C LYS A 159 -5.40 10.11 13.53
N PHE A 160 -4.38 10.14 12.66
CA PHE A 160 -3.93 11.39 12.05
C PHE A 160 -5.03 12.03 11.20
N TYR A 161 -5.70 11.25 10.36
CA TYR A 161 -6.78 11.73 9.50
C TYR A 161 -8.13 11.88 10.23
N SER A 162 -8.41 11.02 11.21
CA SER A 162 -9.66 11.06 11.99
C SER A 162 -9.62 12.09 13.14
N GLY A 163 -8.44 12.59 13.51
CA GLY A 163 -8.22 13.48 14.64
C GLY A 163 -8.07 12.75 15.98
N ILE A 164 -7.72 13.50 17.04
CA ILE A 164 -7.29 12.98 18.36
C ILE A 164 -8.30 12.00 19.00
N ASP A 165 -9.60 12.14 18.70
CA ASP A 165 -10.70 11.31 19.22
C ASP A 165 -11.64 10.77 18.11
N ASP A 166 -11.09 10.43 16.93
CA ASP A 166 -11.87 10.00 15.77
C ASP A 166 -12.97 11.00 15.36
N ARG A 167 -12.80 12.28 15.69
CA ARG A 167 -13.83 13.32 15.54
C ARG A 167 -14.28 13.54 14.10
N TYR A 168 -13.43 13.22 13.14
CA TYR A 168 -13.70 13.30 11.72
C TYR A 168 -14.11 11.96 11.10
N ALA A 169 -14.06 10.86 11.86
CA ALA A 169 -14.61 9.61 11.37
C ALA A 169 -16.14 9.73 11.21
N LEU A 170 -16.67 9.21 10.11
CA LEU A 170 -18.05 9.43 9.72
C LEU A 170 -19.01 8.79 10.72
N ASP A 171 -19.98 9.58 11.17
CA ASP A 171 -21.06 9.12 12.04
C ASP A 171 -22.15 8.40 11.23
N ASP A 172 -22.31 8.75 9.96
CA ASP A 172 -23.36 8.27 9.06
C ASP A 172 -22.83 8.19 7.62
N LEU A 173 -23.24 7.16 6.86
CA LEU A 173 -22.78 6.95 5.48
C LEU A 173 -23.38 7.96 4.48
N SER A 174 -24.45 8.66 4.84
CA SER A 174 -24.98 9.80 4.07
C SER A 174 -24.00 10.98 3.99
N GLN A 175 -22.95 10.99 4.83
CA GLN A 175 -21.85 11.96 4.77
C GLN A 175 -20.84 11.63 3.66
N VAL A 176 -20.94 10.45 3.04
CA VAL A 176 -20.08 10.07 1.91
C VAL A 176 -20.50 10.87 0.67
N THR A 177 -19.54 11.58 0.10
CA THR A 177 -19.67 12.31 -1.15
C THR A 177 -18.96 11.56 -2.28
N GLN A 178 -19.34 11.84 -3.52
CA GLN A 178 -18.70 11.22 -4.68
C GLN A 178 -17.31 11.82 -4.96
N SER A 179 -17.02 13.06 -4.53
CA SER A 179 -15.75 13.74 -4.83
C SER A 179 -14.60 13.31 -3.96
N ASP A 180 -14.89 12.86 -2.73
CA ASP A 180 -13.87 12.72 -1.71
C ASP A 180 -13.24 11.31 -1.71
N SER A 181 -12.02 11.24 -1.20
CA SER A 181 -11.38 9.98 -0.85
C SER A 181 -11.52 9.74 0.65
N TYR A 182 -11.66 8.47 1.03
CA TYR A 182 -11.85 8.06 2.40
C TYR A 182 -10.84 7.00 2.77
N LEU A 183 -10.36 7.09 4.01
CA LEU A 183 -9.55 6.09 4.66
C LEU A 183 -10.46 5.13 5.42
N ILE A 184 -10.31 3.83 5.20
CA ILE A 184 -11.09 2.79 5.86
C ILE A 184 -10.16 1.89 6.64
N ALA A 185 -10.41 1.72 7.93
CA ALA A 185 -9.59 0.87 8.80
C ALA A 185 -10.42 -0.15 9.55
N ARG A 186 -9.91 -1.38 9.62
CA ARG A 186 -10.52 -2.48 10.38
C ARG A 186 -10.50 -2.20 11.88
N VAL A 187 -11.59 -2.55 12.56
CA VAL A 187 -11.72 -2.41 14.02
C VAL A 187 -11.90 -3.75 14.73
N ASP A 188 -11.53 -3.77 16.01
CA ASP A 188 -11.71 -4.91 16.89
C ASP A 188 -13.16 -5.07 17.38
N ALA A 189 -13.40 -6.02 18.30
CA ALA A 189 -14.70 -6.24 18.91
C ALA A 189 -15.26 -4.98 19.64
N ASN A 190 -14.36 -4.14 20.14
CA ASN A 190 -14.67 -2.95 20.91
C ASN A 190 -14.86 -1.69 20.05
N GLY A 191 -14.55 -1.74 18.75
CA GLY A 191 -14.61 -0.59 17.85
C GLY A 191 -13.30 0.21 17.79
N ASN A 192 -12.20 -0.33 18.31
CA ASN A 192 -10.88 0.30 18.22
C ASN A 192 -10.21 -0.10 16.91
N VAL A 193 -9.55 0.85 16.25
CA VAL A 193 -8.76 0.56 15.05
C VAL A 193 -7.65 -0.43 15.38
N MET A 194 -7.60 -1.52 14.64
CA MET A 194 -6.60 -2.56 14.83
C MET A 194 -5.26 -2.08 14.29
N PRO A 195 -4.19 -2.01 15.11
CA PRO A 195 -2.94 -1.35 14.72
C PRO A 195 -2.19 -2.05 13.58
N GLY A 196 -2.37 -3.36 13.41
CA GLY A 196 -1.54 -4.17 12.51
C GLY A 196 -0.06 -4.18 12.92
N GLY A 197 0.78 -4.77 12.07
CA GLY A 197 2.23 -4.87 12.31
C GLY A 197 2.66 -6.00 13.25
N PRO A 198 3.98 -6.16 13.47
CA PRO A 198 4.55 -7.24 14.26
C PRO A 198 4.03 -7.27 15.70
N GLY A 199 3.64 -8.45 16.18
CA GLY A 199 3.19 -8.66 17.57
C GLY A 199 1.77 -8.18 17.88
N ASN A 200 1.09 -7.54 16.93
CA ASN A 200 -0.28 -7.05 17.09
C ASN A 200 -1.31 -7.95 16.40
N VAL A 201 -2.58 -7.76 16.75
CA VAL A 201 -3.69 -8.40 16.04
C VAL A 201 -3.71 -7.88 14.59
N PRO A 202 -3.84 -8.76 13.57
CA PRO A 202 -3.85 -8.36 12.17
C PRO A 202 -4.96 -7.34 11.85
N GLY A 203 -4.56 -6.10 11.63
CA GLY A 203 -5.42 -5.04 11.11
C GLY A 203 -5.47 -5.04 9.59
N HIS A 204 -6.25 -4.11 9.04
CA HIS A 204 -6.29 -3.85 7.60
C HIS A 204 -6.68 -2.40 7.34
N ILE A 205 -6.15 -1.81 6.27
CA ILE A 205 -6.40 -0.43 5.87
C ILE A 205 -6.56 -0.35 4.35
N ALA A 206 -7.47 0.50 3.89
CA ALA A 206 -7.79 0.71 2.49
C ALA A 206 -8.11 2.19 2.22
N ILE A 207 -8.00 2.62 0.97
CA ILE A 207 -8.38 3.96 0.53
C ILE A 207 -9.45 3.85 -0.55
N THR A 208 -10.47 4.71 -0.55
CA THR A 208 -11.48 4.73 -1.61
C THR A 208 -11.01 5.48 -2.86
N GLU A 209 -11.40 5.00 -4.03
CA GLU A 209 -11.21 5.71 -5.29
C GLU A 209 -12.29 6.81 -5.42
N PRO A 210 -11.90 8.10 -5.54
CA PRO A 210 -12.87 9.18 -5.69
C PRO A 210 -13.66 8.99 -6.99
N GLY A 211 -14.93 9.38 -6.98
CA GLY A 211 -15.85 9.23 -8.11
C GLY A 211 -16.48 7.85 -8.27
N GLN A 212 -15.97 6.82 -7.58
CA GLN A 212 -16.36 5.42 -7.76
C GLN A 212 -17.22 4.92 -6.59
N ILE A 213 -18.50 5.32 -6.62
CA ILE A 213 -19.52 5.04 -5.61
C ILE A 213 -20.75 4.37 -6.26
N MET A 214 -21.32 3.38 -5.58
CA MET A 214 -22.64 2.84 -5.89
C MET A 214 -23.57 3.13 -4.72
N GLN A 215 -24.55 4.01 -4.91
CA GLN A 215 -25.54 4.30 -3.86
C GLN A 215 -26.40 3.08 -3.52
N GLN A 216 -26.59 2.19 -4.50
CA GLN A 216 -27.21 0.88 -4.34
C GLN A 216 -26.36 -0.15 -5.08
N SER A 217 -25.68 -0.98 -4.31
CA SER A 217 -24.75 -1.98 -4.80
C SER A 217 -25.46 -3.08 -5.58
N PHE A 218 -24.87 -3.45 -6.71
CA PHE A 218 -25.24 -4.60 -7.55
C PHE A 218 -26.74 -4.68 -7.84
N VAL A 219 -27.28 -3.92 -8.79
CA VAL A 219 -28.74 -3.82 -9.01
C VAL A 219 -29.36 -4.97 -9.85
N SER A 220 -28.81 -6.18 -9.80
CA SER A 220 -29.00 -7.31 -10.74
C SER A 220 -28.19 -7.16 -12.05
N ASN A 221 -27.77 -8.27 -12.66
CA ASN A 221 -27.04 -8.22 -13.93
C ASN A 221 -27.96 -7.74 -15.07
N SER A 222 -27.40 -7.44 -16.25
CA SER A 222 -28.15 -6.93 -17.42
C SER A 222 -29.28 -7.85 -17.92
N MET A 223 -29.39 -9.07 -17.40
CA MET A 223 -30.48 -10.02 -17.67
C MET A 223 -31.43 -10.21 -16.46
N GLY A 224 -31.34 -9.36 -15.43
CA GLY A 224 -32.13 -9.48 -14.19
C GLY A 224 -31.69 -10.62 -13.27
N GLY A 225 -30.56 -11.28 -13.57
CA GLY A 225 -30.00 -12.34 -12.75
C GLY A 225 -29.30 -11.80 -11.51
N ILE A 226 -29.61 -12.39 -10.37
CA ILE A 226 -28.94 -12.13 -9.10
C ILE A 226 -27.78 -13.12 -8.97
N ASP A 227 -26.59 -12.61 -8.65
CA ASP A 227 -25.48 -13.46 -8.22
C ASP A 227 -25.85 -14.07 -6.86
N ALA A 228 -26.06 -15.39 -6.87
CA ALA A 228 -26.51 -16.11 -5.68
C ALA A 228 -25.51 -16.04 -4.52
N THR A 229 -24.22 -15.82 -4.79
CA THR A 229 -23.20 -15.64 -3.75
C THR A 229 -23.37 -14.27 -3.10
N PHE A 230 -23.49 -13.20 -3.90
CA PHE A 230 -23.68 -11.84 -3.37
C PHE A 230 -25.02 -11.70 -2.63
N ALA A 231 -26.07 -12.40 -3.09
CA ALA A 231 -27.36 -12.41 -2.41
C ALA A 231 -27.27 -13.10 -1.04
N LYS A 232 -26.60 -14.27 -0.97
CA LYS A 232 -26.36 -14.97 0.31
C LYS A 232 -25.54 -14.14 1.29
N LEU A 233 -24.69 -13.24 0.78
CA LEU A 233 -23.85 -12.37 1.59
C LEU A 233 -24.49 -11.01 1.90
N ASP A 234 -25.74 -10.79 1.49
CA ASP A 234 -26.47 -9.53 1.67
C ASP A 234 -25.67 -8.32 1.15
N MET A 235 -25.24 -8.41 -0.11
CA MET A 235 -24.43 -7.36 -0.77
C MET A 235 -25.23 -6.48 -1.74
N TYR A 236 -26.54 -6.68 -1.87
CA TYR A 236 -27.42 -5.96 -2.79
C TYR A 236 -28.06 -4.75 -2.10
N ASN A 237 -28.30 -3.65 -2.83
CA ASN A 237 -29.01 -2.45 -2.35
C ASN A 237 -28.37 -1.72 -1.15
N HIS A 238 -27.05 -1.86 -1.01
CA HIS A 238 -26.26 -1.18 0.03
C HIS A 238 -25.36 -0.12 -0.58
N LEU A 239 -24.84 0.82 0.22
CA LEU A 239 -23.78 1.70 -0.27
C LEU A 239 -22.53 0.87 -0.55
N ALA A 240 -21.91 1.04 -1.71
CA ALA A 240 -20.59 0.46 -2.00
C ALA A 240 -19.60 1.50 -2.48
N LEU A 241 -18.39 1.42 -1.94
CA LEU A 241 -17.26 2.28 -2.30
C LEU A 241 -16.19 1.43 -2.96
N ARG A 242 -15.66 1.92 -4.08
CA ARG A 242 -14.50 1.28 -4.70
C ARG A 242 -13.28 1.57 -3.85
N THR A 243 -12.57 0.54 -3.42
CA THR A 243 -11.34 0.67 -2.64
C THR A 243 -10.13 0.17 -3.41
N VAL A 244 -8.98 0.74 -3.08
CA VAL A 244 -7.65 0.26 -3.46
C VAL A 244 -6.91 -0.12 -2.19
N GLU A 245 -6.37 -1.33 -2.16
CA GLU A 245 -5.74 -1.90 -0.97
C GLU A 245 -4.69 -2.95 -1.35
N SER A 246 -3.67 -3.16 -0.52
CA SER A 246 -2.79 -4.33 -0.62
C SER A 246 -3.25 -5.42 0.33
N VAL A 247 -3.54 -6.62 -0.19
CA VAL A 247 -4.23 -7.69 0.55
C VAL A 247 -3.38 -8.95 0.68
N GLY A 248 -3.47 -9.58 1.86
CA GLY A 248 -2.62 -10.72 2.23
C GLY A 248 -2.83 -12.02 1.45
N PRO A 249 -1.97 -13.04 1.67
CA PRO A 249 -1.95 -14.32 0.94
C PRO A 249 -3.17 -15.23 1.16
N ARG A 250 -4.10 -14.84 2.05
CA ARG A 250 -5.36 -15.56 2.23
C ARG A 250 -6.39 -15.25 1.13
N ASN A 251 -6.08 -14.33 0.23
CA ASN A 251 -6.91 -13.98 -0.91
C ASN A 251 -6.43 -14.73 -2.16
N THR A 252 -7.35 -14.92 -3.12
CA THR A 252 -7.03 -15.56 -4.41
C THR A 252 -5.97 -14.80 -5.20
N ASP A 253 -5.96 -13.47 -5.05
CA ASP A 253 -5.02 -12.55 -5.71
C ASP A 253 -4.33 -11.68 -4.65
N PRO A 254 -3.22 -12.13 -4.04
CA PRO A 254 -2.51 -11.34 -3.05
C PRO A 254 -1.74 -10.18 -3.68
N GLY A 255 -1.81 -9.01 -3.06
CA GLY A 255 -1.18 -7.79 -3.54
C GLY A 255 -2.14 -6.63 -3.67
N ILE A 256 -1.78 -5.65 -4.50
CA ILE A 256 -2.62 -4.48 -4.77
C ILE A 256 -3.85 -4.91 -5.58
N VAL A 257 -5.01 -4.65 -5.03
CA VAL A 257 -6.31 -4.98 -5.64
C VAL A 257 -7.25 -3.81 -5.57
N MET A 258 -8.18 -3.78 -6.53
CA MET A 258 -9.36 -2.93 -6.47
C MET A 258 -10.59 -3.77 -6.18
N ASN A 259 -11.34 -3.40 -5.14
CA ASN A 259 -12.51 -4.12 -4.65
C ASN A 259 -13.69 -3.16 -4.46
N TRP A 260 -14.91 -3.70 -4.51
CA TRP A 260 -16.08 -3.00 -3.96
C TRP A 260 -16.25 -3.37 -2.50
N MET A 261 -16.19 -2.37 -1.63
CA MET A 261 -16.51 -2.52 -0.21
C MET A 261 -17.96 -2.09 0.01
N VAL A 262 -18.82 -3.06 0.32
CA VAL A 262 -20.26 -2.91 0.52
C VAL A 262 -20.56 -2.71 1.99
N PHE A 263 -21.21 -1.60 2.34
CA PHE A 263 -21.54 -1.21 3.71
C PHE A 263 -22.97 -1.63 4.05
N GLN A 264 -23.11 -2.68 4.88
CA GLN A 264 -24.39 -3.33 5.14
C GLN A 264 -25.22 -2.59 6.20
N GLU A 265 -24.62 -2.36 7.37
CA GLU A 265 -25.28 -1.62 8.44
C GLU A 265 -24.26 -0.97 9.38
N GLN A 266 -24.69 0.12 10.03
CA GLN A 266 -23.97 0.68 11.17
C GLN A 266 -24.15 -0.22 12.39
N ASP A 267 -23.06 -0.43 13.13
CA ASP A 267 -23.10 -1.17 14.38
C ASP A 267 -23.85 -0.36 15.45
N LYS A 268 -25.05 -0.80 15.81
CA LYS A 268 -25.91 -0.14 16.80
C LYS A 268 -25.28 -0.06 18.19
N THR A 269 -24.26 -0.87 18.48
CA THR A 269 -23.59 -0.91 19.79
C THR A 269 -22.32 -0.08 19.83
N LYS A 270 -21.78 0.31 18.68
CA LYS A 270 -20.49 1.00 18.55
C LYS A 270 -20.61 2.18 17.60
N LYS A 271 -20.44 3.39 18.13
CA LYS A 271 -20.43 4.64 17.36
C LYS A 271 -19.39 4.57 16.22
N ARG A 272 -19.76 5.01 15.02
CA ARG A 272 -18.91 5.11 13.81
C ARG A 272 -18.34 3.78 13.28
N VAL A 273 -18.88 2.64 13.73
CA VAL A 273 -18.44 1.33 13.23
C VAL A 273 -19.47 0.82 12.22
N PHE A 274 -19.00 0.35 11.07
CA PHE A 274 -19.83 -0.19 10.01
C PHE A 274 -19.45 -1.64 9.71
N LYS A 275 -20.44 -2.47 9.45
CA LYS A 275 -20.23 -3.83 8.92
C LYS A 275 -20.07 -3.75 7.41
N VAL A 276 -19.01 -4.37 6.90
CA VAL A 276 -18.70 -4.34 5.46
C VAL A 276 -18.42 -5.74 4.91
N ARG A 277 -18.66 -5.89 3.61
CA ARG A 277 -18.28 -7.04 2.79
C ARG A 277 -17.43 -6.57 1.62
N ARG A 278 -16.52 -7.41 1.14
CA ARG A 278 -15.73 -7.14 -0.06
C ARG A 278 -16.10 -8.14 -1.16
N ASP A 279 -16.27 -7.66 -2.38
CA ASP A 279 -16.71 -8.47 -3.53
C ASP A 279 -15.72 -9.57 -3.91
N LYS A 280 -14.41 -9.32 -3.79
CA LYS A 280 -13.36 -10.32 -4.05
C LYS A 280 -12.85 -11.04 -2.80
N ILE A 281 -13.16 -10.52 -1.62
CA ILE A 281 -12.73 -11.05 -0.34
C ILE A 281 -14.00 -11.28 0.46
N LEU A 282 -14.59 -12.47 0.32
CA LEU A 282 -15.91 -12.84 0.85
C LEU A 282 -15.98 -12.90 2.40
N MET A 283 -15.17 -12.10 3.08
CA MET A 283 -15.09 -11.89 4.52
C MET A 283 -15.97 -10.72 4.94
N GLN A 284 -16.60 -10.85 6.11
CA GLN A 284 -17.23 -9.72 6.80
C GLN A 284 -16.20 -9.05 7.68
N ASP A 285 -16.11 -7.73 7.60
CA ASP A 285 -15.29 -6.93 8.49
C ASP A 285 -16.13 -5.87 9.21
N ARG A 286 -15.56 -5.33 10.29
CA ARG A 286 -16.04 -4.13 10.95
C ARG A 286 -15.00 -3.05 10.71
N VAL A 287 -15.45 -1.87 10.29
CA VAL A 287 -14.54 -0.78 9.91
C VAL A 287 -14.98 0.56 10.47
N LYS A 288 -14.02 1.48 10.59
CA LYS A 288 -14.24 2.92 10.67
C LYS A 288 -13.83 3.57 9.35
N ILE A 289 -14.44 4.69 9.02
CA ILE A 289 -14.20 5.46 7.80
C ILE A 289 -13.99 6.94 8.16
N THR A 290 -13.03 7.61 7.54
CA THR A 290 -12.74 9.04 7.72
C THR A 290 -12.37 9.67 6.37
N PRO A 291 -12.72 10.93 6.08
CA PRO A 291 -12.24 11.62 4.88
C PRO A 291 -10.72 11.83 4.94
N ILE A 292 -10.11 11.97 3.75
CA ILE A 292 -8.68 12.24 3.54
C ILE A 292 -8.50 13.67 3.03
#